data_AF-A0A8S4PVN8-F1
#
_entry.id   AF-A0A8S4PVN8-F1
#
_cell.length_a   1.000
_cell.length_b   1.000
_cell.length_c   1.000
_cell.angle_alpha   90.00
_cell.angle_beta   90.00
_cell.angle_gamma   90.00
#
_symmetry.space_group_name_H-M   'P 1'
#
loop_
_entity.id
_entity.type
_entity.pdbx_description
1 polymer ?
#
loop_
_entity_poly.entity_id
_entity_poly.type
_entity_poly.pdbx_seq_one_letter_code
_entity_poly.pdbx_strand_id
1 'polypeptide(L)'
;MGSICRRIFRFKYLDMNNINGLINSTLNSNKLFSKMANNDQEPAPVFVKKDEVHAFVVRCMVAVGAKKEHAVSLSDLLVSADYRGHFSHGLNRLAMYINDIKGGTTVGNKEPTIEKETVATAFVNGNNILGPVVGKFCIELAIKKAKDVGIGWVCAKGSNHFGIAGWYSIRAVEEGMVGMAYTSTSPNVVPTRALVPALGTNPISVAAPANNDDSFVLDMATSTVALGKIELAKRKETSMPNGWGVDKEGQESNDPGAVLDGGGQMPLGGSEICGGYKGYGLA
;
A
#
# COMPACT_ATOMS: atom_id res chain seq x y z
N MET A 1 0.94 39.76 6.64
CA MET A 1 1.73 38.57 7.00
C MET A 1 1.05 37.36 6.37
N GLY A 2 1.38 37.05 5.12
CA GLY A 2 0.64 36.07 4.33
C GLY A 2 1.42 35.62 3.10
N SER A 3 1.10 34.41 2.64
CA SER A 3 1.45 33.78 1.35
C SER A 3 2.69 32.88 1.22
N ILE A 4 2.96 31.96 2.16
CA ILE A 4 3.93 30.85 1.91
C ILE A 4 3.33 29.43 1.92
N CYS A 5 2.07 29.22 2.32
CA CYS A 5 1.51 27.85 2.42
C CYS A 5 0.37 27.59 1.40
N ARG A 6 0.66 27.61 0.08
CA ARG A 6 -0.35 27.29 -0.97
C ARG A 6 0.13 26.33 -2.07
N ARG A 7 1.23 25.62 -1.88
CA ARG A 7 1.65 24.54 -2.80
C ARG A 7 2.10 23.34 -2.01
N ILE A 8 1.16 22.48 -1.63
CA ILE A 8 1.35 21.06 -1.32
C ILE A 8 -0.08 20.49 -1.23
N PHE A 9 -0.34 19.45 -2.03
CA PHE A 9 -1.61 18.72 -2.22
C PHE A 9 -2.79 19.49 -2.87
N ARG A 10 -2.86 19.39 -4.20
CA ARG A 10 -4.11 19.57 -4.95
C ARG A 10 -4.25 18.40 -5.91
N PHE A 11 -4.86 17.30 -5.46
CA PHE A 11 -5.31 16.25 -6.37
C PHE A 11 -6.60 16.75 -7.04
N LYS A 12 -6.49 17.28 -8.25
CA LYS A 12 -7.65 17.48 -9.11
C LYS A 12 -8.05 16.13 -9.68
N TYR A 13 -9.19 15.61 -9.24
CA TYR A 13 -9.87 14.52 -9.93
C TYR A 13 -10.30 15.00 -11.32
N LEU A 14 -9.92 14.25 -12.37
CA LEU A 14 -10.39 14.47 -13.73
C LEU A 14 -11.75 13.77 -13.88
N ASP A 15 -12.81 14.56 -13.96
CA ASP A 15 -14.12 14.15 -14.44
C ASP A 15 -14.00 13.85 -15.96
N MET A 16 -14.32 12.62 -16.36
CA MET A 16 -14.11 12.11 -17.74
C MET A 16 -15.08 12.68 -18.78
N ASN A 17 -15.91 13.65 -18.44
CA ASN A 17 -16.92 14.20 -19.35
C ASN A 17 -16.42 15.29 -20.33
N ASN A 18 -15.12 15.64 -20.37
CA ASN A 18 -14.64 16.76 -21.19
C ASN A 18 -13.34 16.48 -21.98
N ILE A 19 -13.29 15.37 -22.71
CA ILE A 19 -12.11 14.92 -23.48
C ILE A 19 -11.95 15.65 -24.84
N ASN A 20 -13.01 16.25 -25.39
CA ASN A 20 -12.95 16.81 -26.75
C ASN A 20 -12.31 18.22 -26.85
N GLY A 21 -12.15 18.94 -25.73
CA GLY A 21 -11.60 20.30 -25.72
C GLY A 21 -10.07 20.40 -25.64
N LEU A 22 -9.39 19.38 -25.10
CA LEU A 22 -7.93 19.43 -24.86
C LEU A 22 -7.08 18.88 -26.01
N ILE A 23 -7.65 18.03 -26.87
CA ILE A 23 -6.92 17.34 -27.94
C ILE A 23 -6.39 18.32 -29.01
N ASN A 24 -7.04 19.47 -29.20
CA ASN A 24 -6.64 20.43 -30.24
C ASN A 24 -5.54 21.44 -29.83
N SER A 25 -5.18 21.53 -28.55
CA SER A 25 -4.19 22.53 -28.08
C SER A 25 -2.74 22.02 -28.04
N THR A 26 -2.53 20.71 -28.15
CA THR A 26 -1.23 20.06 -27.92
C THR A 26 -0.47 19.73 -29.22
N LEU A 27 -1.04 20.00 -30.39
CA LEU A 27 -0.49 19.60 -31.69
C LEU A 27 0.69 20.45 -32.20
N ASN A 28 1.15 21.45 -31.46
CA ASN A 28 2.21 22.38 -31.92
C ASN A 28 3.60 22.20 -31.25
N SER A 29 3.83 21.12 -30.49
CA SER A 29 5.13 20.83 -29.85
C SER A 29 5.98 19.77 -30.56
N ASN A 30 5.55 19.28 -31.74
CA ASN A 30 6.18 18.20 -32.52
C ASN A 30 7.57 18.50 -33.12
N LYS A 31 8.28 19.55 -32.68
CA LYS A 31 9.65 19.85 -33.14
C LYS A 31 10.75 19.68 -32.09
N LEU A 32 10.42 19.31 -30.85
CA LEU A 32 11.43 19.14 -29.79
C LEU A 32 11.79 17.67 -29.45
N PHE A 33 11.05 16.68 -29.97
CA PHE A 33 11.22 15.26 -29.63
C PHE A 33 11.90 14.40 -30.71
N SER A 34 12.33 14.97 -31.85
CA SER A 34 12.82 14.16 -32.99
C SER A 34 14.29 13.71 -32.90
N LYS A 35 14.94 13.74 -31.72
CA LYS A 35 16.38 13.39 -31.59
C LYS A 35 16.74 12.36 -30.53
N MET A 36 15.78 11.59 -30.05
CA MET A 36 16.02 10.38 -29.25
C MET A 36 15.11 9.25 -29.74
N ALA A 37 15.40 8.75 -30.94
CA ALA A 37 14.78 7.54 -31.46
C ALA A 37 15.91 6.56 -31.78
N ASN A 38 16.20 5.68 -30.82
CA ASN A 38 16.83 4.39 -31.06
C ASN A 38 16.20 3.39 -30.09
N ASN A 39 15.46 2.45 -30.69
CA ASN A 39 14.97 1.15 -30.22
C ASN A 39 14.60 0.97 -28.74
N ASP A 40 13.31 1.06 -28.46
CA ASP A 40 12.47 -0.03 -27.92
C ASP A 40 11.06 0.56 -27.72
N GLN A 41 10.18 0.41 -28.72
CA GLN A 41 8.79 0.86 -28.57
C GLN A 41 8.08 -0.11 -27.62
N GLU A 42 8.02 0.25 -26.33
CA GLU A 42 7.06 -0.37 -25.42
C GLU A 42 5.67 -0.34 -26.08
N PRO A 43 4.94 -1.47 -26.13
CA PRO A 43 3.64 -1.52 -26.76
C PRO A 43 2.70 -0.48 -26.13
N ALA A 44 1.87 0.15 -26.96
CA ALA A 44 0.94 1.17 -26.51
C ALA A 44 0.08 0.64 -25.34
N PRO A 45 -0.17 1.46 -24.30
CA PRO A 45 -0.94 1.03 -23.14
C PRO A 45 -2.36 0.63 -23.56
N VAL A 46 -2.80 -0.55 -23.13
CA VAL A 46 -4.17 -1.04 -23.31
C VAL A 46 -5.00 -0.62 -22.10
N PHE A 47 -6.11 0.06 -22.33
CA PHE A 47 -7.04 0.45 -21.29
C PHE A 47 -8.12 -0.61 -21.10
N VAL A 48 -8.36 -0.99 -19.85
CA VAL A 48 -9.36 -2.00 -19.46
C VAL A 48 -10.36 -1.35 -18.53
N LYS A 49 -11.66 -1.70 -18.65
CA LYS A 49 -12.69 -1.17 -17.76
C LYS A 49 -12.48 -1.68 -16.33
N LYS A 50 -12.73 -0.82 -15.35
CA LYS A 50 -12.63 -1.14 -13.92
C LYS A 50 -13.41 -2.42 -13.56
N ASP A 51 -14.65 -2.53 -14.02
CA ASP A 51 -15.52 -3.66 -13.71
C ASP A 51 -15.01 -4.98 -14.32
N GLU A 52 -14.35 -4.92 -15.48
CA GLU A 52 -13.74 -6.09 -16.11
C GLU A 52 -12.55 -6.60 -15.30
N VAL A 53 -11.71 -5.67 -14.79
CA VAL A 53 -10.62 -6.02 -13.86
C VAL A 53 -11.19 -6.63 -12.59
N HIS A 54 -12.25 -6.04 -12.03
CA HIS A 54 -12.88 -6.60 -10.83
C HIS A 54 -13.36 -8.02 -11.04
N ALA A 55 -14.12 -8.24 -12.12
CA ALA A 55 -14.66 -9.54 -12.46
C ALA A 55 -13.56 -10.57 -12.75
N PHE A 56 -12.45 -10.15 -13.36
CA PHE A 56 -11.29 -10.99 -13.60
C PHE A 56 -10.65 -11.46 -12.29
N VAL A 57 -10.32 -10.53 -11.37
CA VAL A 57 -9.74 -10.86 -10.06
C VAL A 57 -10.65 -11.81 -9.29
N VAL A 58 -11.96 -11.55 -9.27
CA VAL A 58 -12.92 -12.40 -8.57
C VAL A 58 -12.92 -13.82 -9.14
N ARG A 59 -12.96 -13.98 -10.47
CA ARG A 59 -12.92 -15.31 -11.11
C ARG A 59 -11.63 -16.06 -10.78
N CYS A 60 -10.47 -15.39 -10.85
CA CYS A 60 -9.18 -16.00 -10.53
C CYS A 60 -9.12 -16.52 -9.09
N MET A 61 -9.57 -15.71 -8.13
CA MET A 61 -9.51 -16.07 -6.72
C MET A 61 -10.51 -17.17 -6.36
N VAL A 62 -11.73 -17.13 -6.92
CA VAL A 62 -12.71 -18.20 -6.75
C VAL A 62 -12.19 -19.51 -7.36
N ALA A 63 -11.54 -19.46 -8.52
CA ALA A 63 -10.97 -20.65 -9.16
C ALA A 63 -9.87 -21.33 -8.32
N VAL A 64 -9.25 -20.63 -7.38
CA VAL A 64 -8.27 -21.21 -6.44
C VAL A 64 -8.83 -21.50 -5.05
N GLY A 65 -10.15 -21.37 -4.86
CA GLY A 65 -10.83 -21.79 -3.63
C GLY A 65 -11.10 -20.66 -2.63
N ALA A 66 -10.96 -19.39 -3.03
CA ALA A 66 -11.45 -18.28 -2.22
C ALA A 66 -12.98 -18.20 -2.25
N LYS A 67 -13.61 -17.86 -1.12
CA LYS A 67 -15.01 -17.41 -1.08
C LYS A 67 -15.20 -16.20 -2.00
N LYS A 68 -16.37 -16.11 -2.62
CA LYS A 68 -16.67 -15.04 -3.58
C LYS A 68 -16.58 -13.66 -2.93
N GLU A 69 -17.09 -13.51 -1.72
CA GLU A 69 -17.10 -12.26 -0.95
C GLU A 69 -15.67 -11.83 -0.57
N HIS A 70 -14.81 -12.81 -0.29
CA HIS A 70 -13.40 -12.58 0.00
C HIS A 70 -12.65 -12.12 -1.26
N ALA A 71 -12.94 -12.76 -2.39
CA ALA A 71 -12.40 -12.41 -3.69
C ALA A 71 -12.84 -10.99 -4.12
N VAL A 72 -14.08 -10.59 -3.83
CA VAL A 72 -14.56 -9.21 -4.05
C VAL A 72 -13.78 -8.23 -3.18
N SER A 73 -13.59 -8.52 -1.89
CA SER A 73 -12.83 -7.63 -1.00
C SER A 73 -11.38 -7.44 -1.44
N LEU A 74 -10.71 -8.51 -1.91
CA LEU A 74 -9.37 -8.40 -2.49
C LEU A 74 -9.41 -7.58 -3.80
N SER A 75 -10.37 -7.86 -4.67
CA SER A 75 -10.55 -7.15 -5.94
C SER A 75 -10.70 -5.65 -5.75
N ASP A 76 -11.56 -5.24 -4.82
CA ASP A 76 -11.76 -3.84 -4.44
C ASP A 76 -10.48 -3.19 -3.94
N LEU A 77 -9.70 -3.90 -3.13
CA LEU A 77 -8.42 -3.41 -2.65
C LEU A 77 -7.43 -3.21 -3.80
N LEU A 78 -7.21 -4.22 -4.65
CA LEU A 78 -6.19 -4.17 -5.69
C LEU A 78 -6.48 -3.05 -6.70
N VAL A 79 -7.74 -2.94 -7.10
CA VAL A 79 -8.17 -1.87 -8.01
C VAL A 79 -8.04 -0.50 -7.34
N SER A 80 -8.36 -0.38 -6.05
CA SER A 80 -8.17 0.88 -5.31
C SER A 80 -6.70 1.28 -5.24
N ALA A 81 -5.79 0.32 -5.06
CA ALA A 81 -4.36 0.58 -5.04
C ALA A 81 -3.85 1.13 -6.38
N ASP A 82 -4.22 0.50 -7.50
CA ASP A 82 -3.83 0.97 -8.84
C ASP A 82 -4.40 2.36 -9.14
N TYR A 83 -5.67 2.59 -8.81
CA TYR A 83 -6.33 3.89 -9.07
C TYR A 83 -5.73 5.03 -8.25
N ARG A 84 -5.09 4.71 -7.11
CA ARG A 84 -4.38 5.66 -6.25
C ARG A 84 -2.89 5.78 -6.59
N GLY A 85 -2.41 5.07 -7.62
CA GLY A 85 -1.01 5.08 -8.02
C GLY A 85 -0.09 4.23 -7.15
N HIS A 86 -0.65 3.37 -6.28
CA HIS A 86 0.10 2.39 -5.49
C HIS A 86 0.27 1.07 -6.26
N PHE A 87 0.84 1.16 -7.46
CA PHE A 87 0.99 0.02 -8.39
C PHE A 87 1.79 -1.15 -7.82
N SER A 88 2.55 -0.96 -6.74
CA SER A 88 3.28 -2.03 -6.06
C SER A 88 2.37 -2.98 -5.25
N HIS A 89 1.12 -2.58 -5.00
CA HIS A 89 0.12 -3.29 -4.19
C HIS A 89 -1.23 -3.46 -4.92
N GLY A 90 -1.27 -3.19 -6.22
CA GLY A 90 -2.46 -3.36 -7.05
C GLY A 90 -2.47 -4.69 -7.80
N LEU A 91 -2.95 -4.69 -9.04
CA LEU A 91 -3.15 -5.91 -9.82
C LEU A 91 -1.87 -6.74 -9.99
N ASN A 92 -0.69 -6.10 -9.93
CA ASN A 92 0.60 -6.78 -9.96
C ASN A 92 0.80 -7.83 -8.84
N ARG A 93 0.05 -7.74 -7.74
CA ARG A 93 0.09 -8.71 -6.62
C ARG A 93 -0.89 -9.87 -6.78
N LEU A 94 -1.74 -9.89 -7.79
CA LEU A 94 -2.74 -10.95 -7.95
C LEU A 94 -2.13 -12.36 -7.97
N ALA A 95 -1.00 -12.53 -8.67
CA ALA A 95 -0.30 -13.81 -8.75
C ALA A 95 0.17 -14.31 -7.37
N MET A 96 0.61 -13.40 -6.49
CA MET A 96 1.00 -13.73 -5.12
C MET A 96 -0.19 -14.29 -4.34
N TYR A 97 -1.32 -13.59 -4.33
CA TYR A 97 -2.54 -14.04 -3.65
C TYR A 97 -3.07 -15.39 -4.17
N ILE A 98 -2.99 -15.61 -5.49
CA ILE A 98 -3.32 -16.89 -6.12
C ILE A 98 -2.42 -18.01 -5.58
N ASN A 99 -1.12 -17.76 -5.53
CA ASN A 99 -0.13 -18.75 -5.08
C ASN A 99 -0.24 -19.01 -3.57
N ASP A 100 -0.53 -17.99 -2.75
CA ASP A 100 -0.70 -18.15 -1.31
C ASP A 100 -1.88 -19.07 -0.96
N ILE A 101 -2.99 -18.97 -1.70
CA ILE A 101 -4.12 -19.88 -1.51
C ILE A 101 -3.80 -21.28 -2.04
N LYS A 102 -3.23 -21.39 -3.25
CA LYS A 102 -2.84 -22.69 -3.82
C LYS A 102 -1.83 -23.44 -2.97
N GLY A 103 -0.89 -22.72 -2.37
CA GLY A 103 0.15 -23.25 -1.49
C GLY A 103 -0.31 -23.50 -0.06
N GLY A 104 -1.53 -23.10 0.31
CA GLY A 104 -2.08 -23.29 1.65
C GLY A 104 -1.53 -22.29 2.71
N THR A 105 -0.69 -21.34 2.31
CA THR A 105 -0.23 -20.25 3.18
C THR A 105 -1.40 -19.35 3.59
N THR A 106 -2.40 -19.17 2.73
CA THR A 106 -3.65 -18.47 3.02
C THR A 106 -4.84 -19.40 2.86
N VAL A 107 -5.77 -19.36 3.82
CA VAL A 107 -7.04 -20.10 3.79
C VAL A 107 -8.11 -19.28 3.05
N GLY A 108 -8.67 -19.82 1.97
CA GLY A 108 -9.62 -19.10 1.12
C GLY A 108 -11.07 -19.07 1.62
N ASN A 109 -11.46 -19.90 2.60
CA ASN A 109 -12.87 -20.22 2.86
C ASN A 109 -13.33 -20.14 4.33
N LYS A 110 -12.52 -19.63 5.26
CA LYS A 110 -12.94 -19.38 6.65
C LYS A 110 -13.60 -18.01 6.79
N GLU A 111 -13.83 -17.53 8.01
CA GLU A 111 -14.26 -16.16 8.30
C GLU A 111 -13.50 -15.62 9.51
N PRO A 112 -13.35 -14.29 9.68
CA PRO A 112 -12.86 -13.72 10.93
C PRO A 112 -13.76 -14.10 12.11
N THR A 113 -13.19 -14.24 13.30
CA THR A 113 -13.94 -14.51 14.53
C THR A 113 -13.51 -13.56 15.64
N ILE A 114 -14.47 -12.97 16.34
CA ILE A 114 -14.19 -12.14 17.53
C ILE A 114 -13.87 -13.09 18.70
N GLU A 115 -12.66 -13.01 19.24
CA GLU A 115 -12.23 -13.79 20.41
C GLU A 115 -12.55 -13.06 21.72
N LYS A 116 -12.45 -11.72 21.74
CA LYS A 116 -12.74 -10.87 22.89
C LYS A 116 -13.30 -9.54 22.44
N GLU A 117 -14.21 -8.96 23.22
CA GLU A 117 -14.85 -7.69 22.87
C GLU A 117 -15.22 -6.88 24.13
N THR A 118 -15.08 -5.57 24.03
CA THR A 118 -15.64 -4.58 24.95
C THR A 118 -16.47 -3.57 24.15
N VAL A 119 -17.08 -2.59 24.81
CA VAL A 119 -17.85 -1.54 24.12
C VAL A 119 -17.02 -0.80 23.05
N ALA A 120 -15.74 -0.54 23.33
CA ALA A 120 -14.86 0.25 22.46
C ALA A 120 -13.78 -0.57 21.74
N THR A 121 -13.53 -1.83 22.13
CA THR A 121 -12.42 -2.63 21.59
C THR A 121 -12.83 -4.04 21.18
N ALA A 122 -12.08 -4.66 20.26
CA ALA A 122 -12.21 -6.09 19.97
C ALA A 122 -10.85 -6.73 19.60
N PHE A 123 -10.74 -8.03 19.86
CA PHE A 123 -9.63 -8.87 19.42
C PHE A 123 -10.16 -9.95 18.48
N VAL A 124 -9.64 -9.98 17.26
CA VAL A 124 -10.13 -10.79 16.14
C VAL A 124 -9.11 -11.85 15.75
N ASN A 125 -9.56 -13.07 15.52
CA ASN A 125 -8.80 -14.11 14.85
C ASN A 125 -9.16 -14.11 13.36
N GLY A 126 -8.19 -13.78 12.50
CA GLY A 126 -8.34 -13.80 11.06
C GLY A 126 -8.36 -15.20 10.46
N ASN A 127 -8.10 -16.25 11.25
CA ASN A 127 -8.17 -17.65 10.82
C ASN A 127 -7.31 -17.97 9.59
N ASN A 128 -6.19 -17.26 9.45
CA ASN A 128 -5.22 -17.34 8.36
C ASN A 128 -5.82 -17.06 6.97
N ILE A 129 -6.84 -16.20 6.86
CA ILE A 129 -7.46 -15.84 5.58
C ILE A 129 -6.79 -14.60 4.94
N LEU A 130 -7.33 -14.19 3.79
CA LEU A 130 -6.90 -13.00 3.05
C LEU A 130 -6.92 -11.73 3.91
N GLY A 131 -5.80 -11.00 3.92
CA GLY A 131 -5.68 -9.72 4.65
C GLY A 131 -6.74 -8.67 4.33
N PRO A 132 -7.13 -8.45 3.05
CA PRO A 132 -8.26 -7.57 2.69
C PRO A 132 -9.56 -7.89 3.44
N VAL A 133 -9.83 -9.17 3.71
CA VAL A 133 -11.03 -9.61 4.40
C VAL A 133 -10.95 -9.32 5.90
N VAL A 134 -9.83 -9.69 6.53
CA VAL A 134 -9.62 -9.46 7.97
C VAL A 134 -9.57 -7.97 8.28
N GLY A 135 -8.81 -7.19 7.51
CA GLY A 135 -8.69 -5.75 7.70
C GLY A 135 -10.02 -5.03 7.49
N LYS A 136 -10.81 -5.42 6.47
CA LYS A 136 -12.13 -4.84 6.20
C LYS A 136 -13.09 -5.12 7.36
N PHE A 137 -13.14 -6.36 7.83
CA PHE A 137 -13.92 -6.74 9.01
C PHE A 137 -13.53 -5.91 10.24
N CYS A 138 -12.22 -5.73 10.48
CA CYS A 138 -11.74 -4.99 11.65
C CYS A 138 -12.10 -3.50 11.60
N ILE A 139 -11.92 -2.84 10.45
CA ILE A 139 -12.23 -1.41 10.35
C ILE A 139 -13.74 -1.16 10.40
N GLU A 140 -14.55 -2.01 9.79
CA GLU A 140 -16.02 -1.91 9.87
C GLU A 140 -16.51 -2.09 11.31
N LEU A 141 -15.92 -3.05 12.06
CA LEU A 141 -16.21 -3.23 13.47
C LEU A 141 -15.75 -2.04 14.32
N ALA A 142 -14.57 -1.47 14.03
CA ALA A 142 -14.05 -0.29 14.72
C ALA A 142 -14.96 0.93 14.50
N ILE A 143 -15.38 1.18 13.25
CA ILE A 143 -16.33 2.24 12.91
C ILE A 143 -17.65 2.05 13.66
N LYS A 144 -18.21 0.83 13.66
CA LYS A 144 -19.45 0.52 14.38
C LYS A 144 -19.34 0.90 15.87
N LYS A 145 -18.24 0.49 16.53
CA LYS A 145 -17.99 0.82 17.94
C LYS A 145 -17.79 2.31 18.18
N ALA A 146 -17.07 2.98 17.28
CA ALA A 146 -16.85 4.42 17.36
C ALA A 146 -18.16 5.22 17.23
N LYS A 147 -19.13 4.75 16.43
CA LYS A 147 -20.47 5.35 16.35
C LYS A 147 -21.20 5.27 17.69
N ASP A 148 -21.01 4.18 18.44
CA ASP A 148 -21.73 3.94 19.69
C ASP A 148 -21.10 4.69 20.88
N VAL A 149 -19.77 4.68 21.01
CA VAL A 149 -19.07 5.19 22.22
C VAL A 149 -17.92 6.17 21.95
N GLY A 150 -17.79 6.66 20.71
CA GLY A 150 -16.83 7.69 20.30
C GLY A 150 -15.45 7.17 19.87
N ILE A 151 -15.09 5.93 20.20
CA ILE A 151 -13.84 5.28 19.76
C ILE A 151 -14.05 3.80 19.50
N GLY A 152 -13.36 3.28 18.49
CA GLY A 152 -13.28 1.86 18.17
C GLY A 152 -11.84 1.45 17.90
N TRP A 153 -11.35 0.42 18.61
CA TRP A 153 -10.01 -0.13 18.40
C TRP A 153 -10.05 -1.65 18.26
N VAL A 154 -9.73 -2.15 17.07
CA VAL A 154 -9.80 -3.57 16.76
C VAL A 154 -8.43 -4.09 16.34
N CYS A 155 -7.94 -5.10 17.05
CA CYS A 155 -6.70 -5.79 16.73
C CYS A 155 -7.00 -7.17 16.15
N ALA A 156 -6.21 -7.62 15.19
CA ALA A 156 -6.31 -8.96 14.63
C ALA A 156 -5.01 -9.76 14.73
N LYS A 157 -5.13 -11.07 14.93
CA LYS A 157 -4.05 -12.06 14.72
C LYS A 157 -4.42 -13.00 13.58
N GLY A 158 -3.44 -13.71 13.01
CA GLY A 158 -3.70 -14.73 11.99
C GLY A 158 -4.32 -14.15 10.71
N SER A 159 -3.82 -13.00 10.27
CA SER A 159 -4.12 -12.39 8.97
C SER A 159 -2.95 -12.63 8.00
N ASN A 160 -3.17 -12.36 6.71
CA ASN A 160 -2.14 -12.33 5.68
C ASN A 160 -1.94 -10.91 5.10
N HIS A 161 -1.12 -10.79 4.06
CA HIS A 161 -0.83 -9.53 3.38
C HIS A 161 -2.12 -8.77 3.02
N PHE A 162 -2.23 -7.54 3.51
CA PHE A 162 -3.48 -6.78 3.50
C PHE A 162 -3.48 -5.62 2.49
N GLY A 163 -2.49 -5.54 1.60
CA GLY A 163 -2.44 -4.49 0.58
C GLY A 163 -2.09 -3.10 1.12
N ILE A 164 -2.72 -2.05 0.56
CA ILE A 164 -2.50 -0.66 0.98
C ILE A 164 -3.25 -0.36 2.29
N ALA A 165 -2.56 0.20 3.28
CA ALA A 165 -3.16 0.48 4.59
C ALA A 165 -4.23 1.59 4.50
N GLY A 166 -4.05 2.53 3.55
CA GLY A 166 -4.99 3.61 3.28
C GLY A 166 -6.39 3.18 2.89
N TRP A 167 -6.54 1.98 2.29
CA TRP A 167 -7.86 1.45 1.94
C TRP A 167 -8.75 1.31 3.18
N TYR A 168 -8.19 0.93 4.32
CA TYR A 168 -8.94 0.79 5.57
C TYR A 168 -9.25 2.15 6.20
N SER A 169 -8.23 2.99 6.42
CA SER A 169 -8.40 4.27 7.13
C SER A 169 -9.40 5.21 6.43
N ILE A 170 -9.46 5.21 5.09
CA ILE A 170 -10.42 6.01 4.31
C ILE A 170 -11.88 5.65 4.61
N ARG A 171 -12.20 4.40 4.96
CA ARG A 171 -13.58 4.00 5.29
C ARG A 171 -14.12 4.71 6.52
N ALA A 172 -13.24 5.06 7.45
CA ALA A 172 -13.65 5.87 8.60
C ALA A 172 -13.98 7.31 8.18
N VAL A 173 -13.25 7.85 7.19
CA VAL A 173 -13.51 9.19 6.63
C VAL A 173 -14.86 9.25 5.94
N GLU A 174 -15.26 8.20 5.22
CA GLU A 174 -16.60 8.05 4.61
C GLU A 174 -17.73 8.14 5.64
N GLU A 175 -17.41 7.91 6.92
CA GLU A 175 -18.32 7.94 8.06
C GLU A 175 -18.11 9.17 8.96
N GLY A 176 -17.34 10.17 8.48
CA GLY A 176 -17.06 11.40 9.20
C GLY A 176 -16.10 11.24 10.38
N MET A 177 -15.27 10.19 10.39
CA MET A 177 -14.37 9.83 11.48
C MET A 177 -12.90 9.88 11.07
N VAL A 178 -12.01 10.06 12.05
CA VAL A 178 -10.58 9.80 11.87
C VAL A 178 -10.36 8.28 11.84
N GLY A 179 -9.68 7.80 10.79
CA GLY A 179 -9.33 6.39 10.60
C GLY A 179 -7.84 6.15 10.74
N MET A 180 -7.48 5.03 11.36
CA MET A 180 -6.09 4.58 11.46
C MET A 180 -6.00 3.09 11.12
N ALA A 181 -4.93 2.71 10.42
CA ALA A 181 -4.67 1.32 10.08
C ALA A 181 -3.18 1.01 10.19
N TYR A 182 -2.88 -0.18 10.70
CA TYR A 182 -1.53 -0.66 10.97
C TYR A 182 -1.42 -2.12 10.55
N THR A 183 -0.24 -2.53 10.11
CA THR A 183 0.10 -3.95 10.00
C THR A 183 1.58 -4.16 10.20
N SER A 184 1.98 -5.38 10.53
CA SER A 184 3.38 -5.80 10.52
C SER A 184 3.65 -6.70 9.32
N THR A 185 4.89 -6.75 8.87
CA THR A 185 5.32 -7.60 7.75
C THR A 185 6.51 -8.47 8.15
N SER A 186 6.93 -9.38 7.27
CA SER A 186 8.18 -10.12 7.44
C SER A 186 9.38 -9.19 7.64
N PRO A 187 10.40 -9.60 8.42
CA PRO A 187 11.59 -8.80 8.67
C PRO A 187 12.32 -8.43 7.38
N ASN A 188 12.44 -7.13 7.10
CA ASN A 188 13.16 -6.58 5.96
C ASN A 188 13.91 -5.28 6.30
N VAL A 189 13.64 -4.69 7.46
CA VAL A 189 14.21 -3.43 7.93
C VAL A 189 15.22 -3.73 9.03
N VAL A 190 16.41 -3.15 8.89
CA VAL A 190 17.49 -3.24 9.87
C VAL A 190 17.30 -2.13 10.91
N PRO A 191 17.06 -2.47 12.19
CA PRO A 191 16.98 -1.46 13.25
C PRO A 191 18.23 -0.58 13.29
N THR A 192 18.09 0.68 13.71
CA THR A 192 19.26 1.56 13.84
C THR A 192 20.31 0.94 14.77
N ARG A 193 21.56 0.83 14.29
CA ARG A 193 22.70 0.16 14.96
C ARG A 193 22.62 -1.36 15.04
N ALA A 194 21.73 -2.01 14.30
CA ALA A 194 21.73 -3.46 14.10
C ALA A 194 22.41 -3.83 12.77
N LEU A 195 22.70 -5.12 12.60
CA LEU A 195 23.20 -5.70 11.34
C LEU A 195 22.16 -6.61 10.67
N VAL A 196 21.18 -7.09 11.41
CA VAL A 196 20.22 -8.10 10.95
C VAL A 196 18.82 -7.49 10.85
N PRO A 197 18.09 -7.71 9.74
CA PRO A 197 16.70 -7.33 9.63
C PRO A 197 15.86 -7.97 10.75
N ALA A 198 15.12 -7.13 11.48
CA ALA A 198 14.26 -7.58 12.58
C ALA A 198 12.84 -7.00 12.51
N LEU A 199 12.63 -5.95 11.72
CA LEU A 199 11.36 -5.25 11.60
C LEU A 199 10.81 -5.39 10.18
N GLY A 200 9.50 -5.41 10.05
CA GLY A 200 8.85 -5.26 8.76
C GLY A 200 8.88 -3.81 8.27
N THR A 201 8.33 -3.56 7.08
CA THR A 201 8.07 -2.19 6.60
C THR A 201 6.92 -1.52 7.36
N ASN A 202 6.22 -2.28 8.20
CA ASN A 202 5.25 -1.90 9.23
C ASN A 202 4.49 -0.61 8.93
N PRO A 203 3.64 -0.58 7.88
CA PRO A 203 3.03 0.66 7.43
C PRO A 203 2.03 1.22 8.44
N ILE A 204 1.97 2.54 8.45
CA ILE A 204 1.02 3.35 9.21
C ILE A 204 0.18 4.13 8.21
N SER A 205 -1.14 4.01 8.34
CA SER A 205 -2.07 4.90 7.66
C SER A 205 -2.92 5.68 8.65
N VAL A 206 -3.10 6.97 8.37
CA VAL A 206 -3.94 7.89 9.12
C VAL A 206 -4.75 8.69 8.11
N ALA A 207 -6.08 8.70 8.27
CA ALA A 207 -6.97 9.47 7.43
C ALA A 207 -7.95 10.29 8.28
N ALA A 208 -8.28 11.51 7.85
CA ALA A 208 -9.20 12.39 8.55
C ALA A 208 -10.07 13.18 7.56
N PRO A 209 -11.37 13.37 7.84
CA PRO A 209 -12.22 14.23 7.03
C PRO A 209 -11.80 15.70 7.17
N ALA A 210 -12.02 16.47 6.10
CA ALA A 210 -11.88 17.92 6.08
C ALA A 210 -13.17 18.57 5.52
N ASN A 211 -13.16 19.90 5.39
CA ASN A 211 -14.30 20.63 4.84
C ASN A 211 -14.41 20.44 3.31
N ASN A 212 -15.62 20.64 2.76
CA ASN A 212 -15.91 20.63 1.32
C ASN A 212 -15.53 19.31 0.63
N ASP A 213 -15.88 18.17 1.23
CA ASP A 213 -15.61 16.83 0.72
C ASP A 213 -14.12 16.50 0.53
N ASP A 214 -13.22 17.28 1.14
CA ASP A 214 -11.78 17.01 1.15
C ASP A 214 -11.41 16.07 2.31
N SER A 215 -10.23 15.45 2.23
CA SER A 215 -9.71 14.58 3.27
C SER A 215 -8.20 14.58 3.32
N PHE A 216 -7.66 14.42 4.52
CA PHE A 216 -6.25 14.10 4.72
C PHE A 216 -6.09 12.58 4.71
N VAL A 217 -5.14 12.06 3.93
CA VAL A 217 -4.78 10.64 3.93
C VAL A 217 -3.25 10.50 3.87
N LEU A 218 -2.70 9.93 4.94
CA LEU A 218 -1.34 9.43 5.01
C LEU A 218 -1.37 7.91 4.88
N ASP A 219 -0.56 7.36 3.98
CA ASP A 219 -0.32 5.92 3.85
C ASP A 219 1.16 5.71 3.54
N MET A 220 1.92 5.26 4.54
CA MET A 220 3.39 5.18 4.46
C MET A 220 3.93 3.95 5.18
N ALA A 221 5.00 3.38 4.62
CA ALA A 221 5.86 2.47 5.35
C ALA A 221 6.67 3.23 6.42
N THR A 222 7.08 2.53 7.47
CA THR A 222 8.07 3.04 8.44
C THR A 222 9.51 2.80 8.00
N SER A 223 9.72 2.09 6.88
CA SER A 223 10.98 2.07 6.13
C SER A 223 11.11 3.30 5.23
N THR A 224 12.34 3.69 4.87
CA THR A 224 12.58 4.82 3.95
C THR A 224 11.92 4.62 2.59
N VAL A 225 11.85 3.38 2.14
CA VAL A 225 11.33 3.01 0.83
C VAL A 225 10.57 1.68 0.93
N ALA A 226 9.67 1.41 -0.01
CA ALA A 226 9.05 0.10 -0.15
C ALA A 226 10.01 -0.88 -0.84
N LEU A 227 10.05 -2.13 -0.38
CA LEU A 227 10.93 -3.19 -0.91
C LEU A 227 10.83 -3.35 -2.44
N GLY A 228 9.62 -3.25 -2.99
CA GLY A 228 9.42 -3.38 -4.44
C GLY A 228 10.16 -2.32 -5.29
N LYS A 229 10.50 -1.15 -4.73
CA LYS A 229 11.34 -0.16 -5.44
C LYS A 229 12.81 -0.57 -5.48
N ILE A 230 13.29 -1.28 -4.46
CA ILE A 230 14.64 -1.87 -4.43
C ILE A 230 14.73 -3.03 -5.42
N GLU A 231 13.73 -3.92 -5.43
CA GLU A 231 13.63 -5.01 -6.41
C GLU A 231 13.59 -4.47 -7.85
N LEU A 232 12.85 -3.38 -8.08
CA LEU A 232 12.81 -2.72 -9.38
C LEU A 232 14.17 -2.15 -9.78
N ALA A 233 14.87 -1.50 -8.85
CA ALA A 233 16.22 -0.99 -9.09
C ALA A 233 17.20 -2.13 -9.45
N LYS A 234 17.12 -3.28 -8.76
CA LYS A 234 17.91 -4.49 -9.09
C LYS A 234 17.61 -4.99 -10.51
N ARG A 235 16.33 -5.10 -10.87
CA ARG A 235 15.90 -5.55 -12.21
C ARG A 235 16.30 -4.60 -13.33
N LYS A 236 16.36 -3.29 -13.04
CA LYS A 236 16.78 -2.27 -14.00
C LYS A 236 18.29 -2.02 -14.00
N GLU A 237 19.04 -2.71 -13.14
CA GLU A 237 20.48 -2.53 -12.97
C GLU A 237 20.85 -1.05 -12.68
N THR A 238 20.02 -0.36 -11.92
CA THR A 238 20.20 1.04 -11.53
C THR A 238 20.55 1.18 -10.06
N SER A 239 21.39 2.16 -9.71
CA SER A 239 21.66 2.51 -8.32
C SER A 239 20.44 3.12 -7.63
N MET A 240 20.41 3.00 -6.31
CA MET A 240 19.39 3.58 -5.43
C MET A 240 19.86 4.89 -4.80
N PRO A 241 18.95 5.76 -4.35
CA PRO A 241 19.32 6.83 -3.44
C PRO A 241 19.95 6.30 -2.15
N ASN A 242 20.91 7.06 -1.61
CA ASN A 242 21.41 6.86 -0.26
C ASN A 242 20.25 6.94 0.77
N GLY A 243 20.36 6.19 1.86
CA GLY A 243 19.40 6.12 2.95
C GLY A 243 18.31 5.08 2.77
N TRP A 244 18.34 4.33 1.66
CA TRP A 244 17.36 3.27 1.38
C TRP A 244 17.71 1.94 2.04
N GLY A 245 18.99 1.59 2.12
CA GLY A 245 19.41 0.31 2.68
C GLY A 245 20.88 0.24 3.06
N VAL A 246 21.21 -0.81 3.81
CA VAL A 246 22.57 -1.20 4.19
C VAL A 246 22.93 -2.54 3.56
N ASP A 247 24.23 -2.79 3.39
CA ASP A 247 24.78 -4.10 3.08
C ASP A 247 24.85 -5.02 4.32
N LYS A 248 25.41 -6.22 4.14
CA LYS A 248 25.56 -7.23 5.19
C LYS A 248 26.55 -6.82 6.30
N GLU A 249 27.42 -5.85 6.04
CA GLU A 249 28.32 -5.23 7.01
C GLU A 249 27.67 -4.04 7.75
N GLY A 250 26.42 -3.72 7.44
CA GLY A 250 25.69 -2.59 8.01
C GLY A 250 26.13 -1.23 7.47
N GLN A 251 26.90 -1.20 6.39
CA GLN A 251 27.29 0.05 5.72
C GLN A 251 26.20 0.48 4.75
N GLU A 252 25.96 1.78 4.68
CA GLU A 252 25.01 2.35 3.74
C GLU A 252 25.40 2.00 2.30
N SER A 253 24.44 1.48 1.53
CA SER A 253 24.67 1.04 0.15
C SER A 253 23.60 1.57 -0.79
N ASN A 254 24.05 1.99 -1.97
CA ASN A 254 23.20 2.35 -3.10
C ASN A 254 23.07 1.20 -4.12
N ASP A 255 23.73 0.06 -3.89
CA ASP A 255 23.57 -1.14 -4.70
C ASP A 255 22.36 -1.95 -4.21
N PRO A 256 21.31 -2.12 -5.04
CA PRO A 256 20.16 -2.92 -4.66
C PRO A 256 20.50 -4.41 -4.45
N GLY A 257 21.57 -4.92 -5.07
CA GLY A 257 22.08 -6.27 -4.83
C GLY A 257 22.55 -6.44 -3.39
N ALA A 258 23.49 -5.61 -2.95
CA ALA A 258 24.00 -5.61 -1.59
C ALA A 258 22.91 -5.49 -0.51
N VAL A 259 21.86 -4.69 -0.76
CA VAL A 259 20.74 -4.53 0.19
C VAL A 259 19.84 -5.77 0.24
N LEU A 260 19.59 -6.43 -0.90
CA LEU A 260 18.73 -7.61 -0.96
C LEU A 260 19.46 -8.90 -0.56
N ASP A 261 20.77 -8.97 -0.77
CA ASP A 261 21.59 -10.17 -0.62
C ASP A 261 22.38 -10.14 0.70
N GLY A 262 21.65 -10.20 1.83
CA GLY A 262 22.21 -10.25 3.18
C GLY A 262 22.25 -8.92 3.94
N GLY A 263 21.91 -7.82 3.29
CA GLY A 263 21.69 -6.52 3.91
C GLY A 263 20.24 -6.30 4.37
N GLY A 264 19.77 -5.05 4.31
CA GLY A 264 18.35 -4.75 4.50
C GLY A 264 17.98 -3.27 4.38
N GLN A 265 16.68 -2.99 4.43
CA GLN A 265 16.16 -1.63 4.32
C GLN A 265 16.49 -0.83 5.57
N MET A 266 16.72 0.48 5.39
CA MET A 266 16.80 1.40 6.52
C MET A 266 15.40 1.85 6.96
N PRO A 267 15.22 2.16 8.26
CA PRO A 267 14.03 2.84 8.75
C PRO A 267 13.93 4.25 8.16
N LEU A 268 12.72 4.82 8.14
CA LEU A 268 12.48 6.18 7.69
C LEU A 268 13.41 7.17 8.41
N GLY A 269 14.08 7.99 7.61
CA GLY A 269 15.16 8.86 8.09
C GLY A 269 16.55 8.27 7.85
N GLY A 270 16.67 7.05 7.30
CA GLY A 270 17.93 6.49 6.82
C GLY A 270 18.95 6.25 7.93
N SER A 271 20.16 6.80 7.76
CA SER A 271 21.22 6.71 8.77
C SER A 271 20.87 7.48 10.05
N GLU A 272 21.61 7.24 11.13
CA GLU A 272 21.36 7.91 12.41
C GLU A 272 21.44 9.44 12.30
N ILE A 273 22.39 9.97 11.52
CA ILE A 273 22.58 11.40 11.26
C ILE A 273 21.36 12.01 10.56
N CYS A 274 20.69 11.24 9.71
CA CYS A 274 19.49 11.67 9.00
C CYS A 274 18.19 11.41 9.79
N GLY A 275 18.29 10.87 11.01
CA GLY A 275 17.17 10.65 11.92
C GLY A 275 16.51 9.29 11.79
N GLY A 276 17.17 8.28 11.23
CA GLY A 276 16.65 6.91 11.08
C GLY A 276 16.10 6.27 12.36
N TYR A 277 16.65 6.64 13.52
CA TYR A 277 16.15 6.17 14.81
C TYR A 277 14.69 6.57 15.09
N LYS A 278 14.17 7.62 14.41
CA LYS A 278 12.77 8.03 14.50
C LYS A 278 11.87 7.07 13.71
N GLY A 279 12.25 6.72 12.47
CA GLY A 279 11.55 5.71 11.69
C GLY A 279 11.61 4.34 12.37
N TYR A 280 12.74 4.01 12.99
CA TYR A 280 12.87 2.82 13.83
C TYR A 280 11.88 2.88 15.01
N GLY A 281 11.79 3.98 15.74
CA GLY A 281 10.84 4.12 16.85
C GLY A 281 9.36 4.08 16.44
N LEU A 282 9.04 4.30 15.16
CA LEU A 282 7.69 4.14 14.61
C LEU A 282 7.37 2.69 14.21
N ALA A 283 8.38 1.90 13.86
CA ALA A 283 8.25 0.55 13.31
C ALA A 283 8.07 -0.52 14.40
#